data_AF-A0A8T6FKX1-F1
#
_entry.id   AF-A0A8T6FKX1-F1
#
_cell.length_a   1.000
_cell.length_b   1.000
_cell.length_c   1.000
_cell.angle_alpha   90.00
_cell.angle_beta   90.00
_cell.angle_gamma   90.00
#
_symmetry.space_group_name_H-M   'P 1'
#
loop_
_entity.id
_entity.type
_entity.pdbx_description
1 polymer ?
#
loop_
_entity_poly.entity_id
_entity_poly.type
_entity_poly.pdbx_seq_one_letter_code
_entity_poly.pdbx_strand_id
1 'polypeptide(L)'
;MSPPVSGAGPSLGTGRDKSGPNAIRRLVSRVCDGATAHGFRSSFRDQPGETGVEREIAELCLAHVVGDSNERIYARSDLLEYRRPVIQR
;
A
#
# COMPACT_ATOMS: atom_id res chain seq x y z
N MET A 1 -32.46 -22.27 44.03
CA MET A 1 -31.27 -21.60 43.46
C MET A 1 -31.00 -22.21 42.08
N SER A 2 -31.38 -21.49 41.03
CA SER A 2 -31.04 -21.71 39.61
C SER A 2 -30.90 -20.32 38.98
N PRO A 3 -30.20 -20.10 37.84
CA PRO A 3 -29.24 -20.95 37.12
C PRO A 3 -27.89 -20.19 36.84
N PRO A 4 -26.92 -20.77 36.09
CA PRO A 4 -25.58 -20.22 35.89
C PRO A 4 -25.49 -19.25 34.70
N VAL A 5 -24.63 -18.24 34.78
CA VAL A 5 -24.32 -17.34 33.66
C VAL A 5 -23.21 -17.93 32.78
N SER A 6 -23.66 -18.51 31.68
CA SER A 6 -23.09 -18.48 30.32
C SER A 6 -21.57 -18.33 30.18
N GLY A 7 -20.89 -19.46 29.95
CA GLY A 7 -19.52 -19.50 29.46
C GLY A 7 -19.42 -19.16 27.97
N ALA A 8 -18.50 -18.24 27.67
CA ALA A 8 -17.89 -17.91 26.38
C ALA A 8 -18.37 -18.71 25.15
N GLY A 9 -19.21 -18.08 24.34
CA GLY A 9 -19.37 -18.44 22.92
C GLY A 9 -18.06 -18.18 22.15
N PRO A 10 -17.82 -18.90 21.05
CA PRO A 10 -16.58 -18.79 20.29
C PRO A 10 -16.48 -17.39 19.68
N SER A 11 -15.32 -16.74 19.83
CA SER A 11 -15.04 -15.47 19.18
C SER A 11 -15.10 -15.67 17.67
N LEU A 12 -16.17 -15.15 17.09
CA LEU A 12 -16.39 -15.11 15.66
C LEU A 12 -15.16 -14.44 15.02
N GLY A 13 -14.41 -15.19 14.21
CA GLY A 13 -13.25 -14.69 13.50
C GLY A 13 -13.68 -13.55 12.57
N THR A 14 -13.45 -12.32 13.02
CA THR A 14 -13.64 -11.11 12.22
C THR A 14 -12.78 -11.24 10.97
N GLY A 15 -13.42 -11.06 9.81
CA GLY A 15 -12.83 -11.30 8.50
C GLY A 15 -11.43 -10.71 8.36
N ARG A 16 -10.51 -11.52 7.83
CA ARG A 16 -9.14 -11.14 7.45
C ARG A 16 -9.12 -9.72 6.89
N ASP A 17 -8.51 -8.82 7.65
CA ASP A 17 -8.01 -7.54 7.23
C ASP A 17 -7.07 -7.75 6.03
N LYS A 18 -7.61 -7.69 4.81
CA LYS A 18 -6.78 -7.79 3.60
C LYS A 18 -5.82 -6.59 3.48
N SER A 19 -6.02 -5.56 4.29
CA SER A 19 -5.28 -4.29 4.30
C SER A 19 -4.73 -3.92 5.69
N GLY A 20 -4.38 -4.90 6.52
CA GLY A 20 -3.67 -4.62 7.77
C GLY A 20 -2.27 -3.99 7.54
N PRO A 21 -1.60 -3.47 8.59
CA PRO A 21 -0.29 -2.81 8.48
C PRO A 21 0.82 -3.70 7.88
N ASN A 22 0.58 -5.01 7.81
CA ASN A 22 1.49 -6.00 7.22
C ASN A 22 1.06 -6.50 5.84
N ALA A 23 0.03 -5.92 5.21
CA ALA A 23 -0.52 -6.40 3.95
C ALA A 23 0.52 -6.47 2.83
N ILE A 24 1.29 -5.39 2.63
CA ILE A 24 2.37 -5.36 1.62
C ILE A 24 3.44 -6.40 1.93
N ARG A 25 3.87 -6.53 3.19
CA ARG A 25 4.86 -7.54 3.59
C ARG A 25 4.39 -8.95 3.23
N ARG A 26 3.13 -9.28 3.57
CA ARG A 26 2.55 -10.60 3.29
C ARG A 26 2.37 -10.85 1.80
N LEU A 27 2.09 -9.83 1.00
CA LEU A 27 1.97 -9.93 -0.44
C LEU A 27 3.33 -10.18 -1.09
N VAL A 28 4.33 -9.35 -0.76
CA VAL A 28 5.68 -9.42 -1.34
C VAL A 28 6.32 -10.77 -1.06
N SER A 29 6.20 -11.29 0.16
CA SER A 29 6.73 -12.62 0.52
C SER A 29 6.03 -13.79 -0.18
N ARG A 30 4.90 -13.58 -0.88
CA ARG A 30 4.26 -14.63 -1.70
C ARG A 30 4.72 -14.63 -3.15
N VAL A 31 5.24 -13.50 -3.63
CA VAL A 31 5.65 -13.33 -5.03
C VAL A 31 7.12 -13.73 -5.20
N CYS A 32 7.96 -13.45 -4.20
CA CYS A 32 9.38 -13.75 -4.26
C CYS A 32 9.91 -14.12 -2.86
N ASP A 33 10.58 -15.26 -2.75
CA ASP A 33 11.20 -15.70 -1.51
C ASP A 33 12.35 -14.76 -1.12
N GLY A 34 12.39 -14.37 0.16
CA GLY A 34 13.38 -13.42 0.68
C GLY A 34 13.12 -11.95 0.32
N ALA A 35 12.09 -11.63 -0.47
CA ALA A 35 11.75 -10.25 -0.78
C ALA A 35 11.19 -9.50 0.45
N THR A 36 11.60 -8.24 0.61
CA THR A 36 11.15 -7.37 1.69
C THR A 36 10.29 -6.23 1.17
N ALA A 37 9.45 -5.67 2.02
CA ALA A 37 8.66 -4.49 1.66
C ALA A 37 9.54 -3.26 1.33
N HIS A 38 10.74 -3.16 1.92
CA HIS A 38 11.70 -2.12 1.59
C HIS A 38 12.33 -2.34 0.21
N GLY A 39 12.78 -3.57 -0.06
CA GLY A 39 13.31 -3.95 -1.38
C GLY A 39 12.30 -3.72 -2.50
N PHE A 40 11.05 -4.13 -2.28
CA PHE A 40 9.96 -3.90 -3.23
C PHE A 40 9.77 -2.41 -3.54
N ARG A 41 9.77 -1.53 -2.53
CA ARG A 41 9.64 -0.08 -2.75
C ARG A 41 10.82 0.51 -3.53
N SER A 42 12.05 0.04 -3.28
CA SER A 42 13.22 0.50 -4.02
C SER A 42 13.11 0.09 -5.49
N SER A 43 12.86 -1.19 -5.77
CA SER A 43 12.74 -1.68 -7.14
C SER A 43 11.58 -1.03 -7.89
N PHE A 44 10.45 -0.79 -7.22
CA PHE A 44 9.33 -0.05 -7.81
C PHE A 44 9.68 1.40 -8.14
N ARG A 45 10.61 2.03 -7.42
CA ARG A 45 11.06 3.39 -7.71
C ARG A 45 12.01 3.45 -8.90
N ASP A 46 12.84 2.42 -9.08
CA ASP A 46 13.84 2.35 -10.13
C ASP A 46 13.19 2.07 -11.51
N GLN A 47 12.21 1.17 -11.57
CA GLN A 47 11.55 0.75 -12.83
C GLN A 47 10.86 1.90 -13.62
N PRO A 48 10.13 2.86 -13.00
CA PRO A 48 9.55 4.01 -13.68
C PRO A 48 10.60 4.91 -14.34
N GLY A 49 11.76 5.08 -13.71
CA GLY A 49 12.87 5.85 -14.26
C GLY A 49 13.42 5.25 -15.55
N GLU A 50 13.44 3.92 -15.64
CA GLU A 50 13.86 3.20 -16.86
C GLU A 50 12.85 3.27 -18.00
N THR A 51 11.58 3.59 -17.69
CA THR A 51 10.48 3.66 -18.66
C THR A 51 10.06 5.08 -19.02
N GLY A 52 10.84 6.09 -18.58
CA GLY A 52 10.59 7.50 -18.88
C GLY A 52 9.41 8.11 -18.11
N VAL A 53 8.97 7.47 -17.03
CA VAL A 53 7.93 8.01 -16.14
C VAL A 53 8.54 9.11 -15.28
N GLU A 54 7.85 10.24 -15.16
CA GLU A 54 8.27 11.32 -14.28
C GLU A 54 8.33 10.87 -12.82
N ARG A 55 9.38 11.30 -12.12
CA ARG A 55 9.62 10.95 -10.72
C ARG A 55 8.41 11.29 -9.85
N GLU A 56 7.74 12.42 -10.09
CA GLU A 56 6.57 12.83 -9.32
C GLU A 56 5.43 11.81 -9.43
N ILE A 57 5.14 11.32 -10.63
CA ILE A 57 4.11 10.28 -10.86
C ILE A 57 4.49 8.97 -10.16
N ALA A 58 5.76 8.58 -10.20
CA ALA A 58 6.26 7.38 -9.52
C ALA A 58 6.11 7.46 -7.99
N GLU A 59 6.47 8.61 -7.39
CA GLU A 59 6.35 8.85 -5.95
C GLU A 59 4.87 8.93 -5.51
N LEU A 60 3.99 9.53 -6.33
CA LEU A 60 2.54 9.52 -6.09
C LEU A 60 1.92 8.11 -6.17
N CYS A 61 2.45 7.22 -7.01
CA CYS A 61 2.05 5.80 -7.00
C CYS A 61 2.34 5.10 -5.67
N LEU A 62 3.39 5.52 -4.96
CA LEU A 62 3.74 5.04 -3.61
C LEU A 62 2.96 5.75 -2.49
N ALA A 63 2.01 6.63 -2.82
CA ALA A 63 1.31 7.51 -1.89
C ALA A 63 2.25 8.42 -1.10
N HIS A 64 3.40 8.78 -1.67
CA HIS A 64 4.28 9.78 -1.10
C HIS A 64 3.76 11.20 -1.38
N VAL A 65 4.10 12.12 -0.49
CA VAL A 65 3.88 13.55 -0.70
C VAL A 65 5.10 14.11 -1.40
N VAL A 66 4.90 14.70 -2.58
CA VAL A 66 5.96 15.31 -3.41
C VAL A 66 5.89 16.83 -3.29
N GLY A 67 7.01 17.49 -3.59
CA GLY A 67 7.12 18.95 -3.61
C GLY A 67 7.28 19.61 -2.23
N ASP A 68 7.56 20.91 -2.23
CA ASP A 68 7.62 21.74 -1.02
C ASP A 68 6.22 22.23 -0.60
N SER A 69 6.12 22.74 0.62
CA SER A 69 4.97 23.43 1.22
C SER A 69 4.19 24.31 0.23
N ASN A 70 4.87 25.16 -0.53
CA ASN A 70 4.23 26.04 -1.52
C ASN A 70 3.62 25.27 -2.69
N GLU A 71 4.33 24.30 -3.26
CA GLU A 71 3.86 23.48 -4.38
C GLU A 71 2.63 22.65 -3.97
N ARG A 72 2.65 22.11 -2.75
CA ARG A 72 1.55 21.30 -2.19
C ARG A 72 0.24 22.06 -2.04
N ILE A 73 0.27 23.38 -1.83
CA ILE A 73 -0.96 24.20 -1.77
C ILE A 73 -1.69 24.18 -3.12
N TYR A 74 -0.93 24.09 -4.21
CA TYR A 74 -1.46 24.06 -5.57
C TYR A 74 -1.67 22.63 -6.10
N ALA A 75 -0.94 21.63 -5.59
CA ALA A 75 -1.08 20.21 -5.93
C ALA A 75 -2.35 19.58 -5.33
N ARG A 76 -3.51 19.97 -5.89
CA ARG A 76 -4.84 19.48 -5.47
C ARG A 76 -5.29 18.21 -6.20
N SER A 77 -4.58 17.85 -7.28
CA SER A 77 -4.90 16.68 -8.10
C SER A 77 -4.11 15.46 -7.60
N ASP A 78 -4.75 14.30 -7.67
CA ASP A 78 -4.15 13.00 -7.36
C ASP A 78 -3.52 12.32 -8.58
N LEU A 79 -3.64 12.94 -9.76
CA LEU A 79 -3.07 12.52 -11.05
C LEU A 79 -3.37 11.05 -11.40
N LEU A 80 -4.56 10.55 -11.07
CA LEU A 80 -4.92 9.13 -11.25
C LEU A 80 -4.78 8.63 -12.69
N GLU A 81 -5.14 9.43 -13.68
CA GLU A 81 -5.03 9.07 -15.09
C GLU A 81 -3.57 8.84 -15.53
N TYR A 82 -2.62 9.54 -14.91
CA TYR A 82 -1.18 9.34 -15.15
C TYR A 82 -0.61 8.18 -14.33
N ARG A 83 -1.14 7.94 -13.12
CA ARG A 83 -0.70 6.85 -12.25
C ARG A 83 -1.18 5.47 -12.71
N ARG A 84 -2.39 5.40 -13.28
CA ARG A 84 -3.00 4.14 -13.75
C ARG A 84 -2.09 3.34 -14.69
N PRO A 85 -1.55 3.89 -15.78
CA PRO A 85 -0.67 3.14 -16.68
C PRO A 85 0.68 2.75 -16.06
N VAL A 86 1.06 3.32 -14.91
CA VAL A 86 2.28 2.91 -14.18
C VAL A 86 2.00 1.67 -13.33
N ILE A 87 0.82 1.61 -12.70
CA ILE A 87 0.45 0.54 -11.75
C ILE A 87 -0.17 -0.67 -12.43
N GLN A 88 -0.92 -0.47 -13.53
CA GLN A 88 -1.75 -1.49 -14.17
C GLN A 88 -1.20 -1.98 -15.51
N ARG A 89 0.13 -2.05 -15.65
CA ARG A 89 0.74 -2.64 -16.85
C ARG A 89 0.52 -4.14 -16.94
#